data_AF-A0A524PI89-F1
#
_entry.id   AF-A0A524PI89-F1
#
_cell.length_a   1.000
_cell.length_b   1.000
_cell.length_c   1.000
_cell.angle_alpha   90.00
_cell.angle_beta   90.00
_cell.angle_gamma   90.00
#
_symmetry.space_group_name_H-M   'P 1'
#
loop_
_entity.id
_entity.type
_entity.pdbx_description
1 polymer ?
#
loop_
_entity_poly.entity_id
_entity_poly.type
_entity_poly.pdbx_seq_one_letter_code
_entity_poly.pdbx_strand_id
1 'polypeptide(L)'
;MAAIQEVRALGQSIWLDYIRRDLIESGELKAMIETGGICGVTSNPSIFQSAISSSELYSTDIRRMAQAGWGVEKIFDRMAIDDIRAATDVFLPLYEQTNGLDGYVSIEVNPDLANDTEGTLREARRLWSEVNRPNVMIKIPATRAGIPAIEVAIDAGINVNVTLIFSLERYAEVMQAYLCGLESRHARGEGLGHIASVASFFVSRVDSAVDAQLEAIIQKEGEEAARATSLLGKAAIANAKLAYAQFEAVFYAERFKRLEQSGARLQRPLWASTSTKNPAYRDTIYIDMLIGLHTVNTVPQDTLEAFRDHGVAALTLQEGISGARAQIQAIEALGISMDRVTADLERQGVEKFAAAYAGLLKTLEARAVDFKAEMAPLLPALTTTLRELEENEVGRRVWGNDPTLWTSRSDEVEEVRQRLGWLTLPQTMLTEIK
;
A
#
# COMPACT_ATOMS: atom_id res chain seq x y z
N MET A 1 7.01 -23.37 8.76
CA MET A 1 6.22 -23.44 7.51
C MET A 1 4.81 -24.01 7.72
N ALA A 2 4.66 -25.12 8.47
CA ALA A 2 3.36 -25.75 8.75
C ALA A 2 2.31 -24.76 9.29
N ALA A 3 2.65 -23.95 10.31
CA ALA A 3 1.69 -23.04 10.96
C ALA A 3 1.03 -22.03 9.98
N ILE A 4 1.76 -21.42 9.05
CA ILE A 4 1.17 -20.46 8.09
C ILE A 4 0.25 -21.18 7.09
N GLN A 5 0.67 -22.34 6.60
CA GLN A 5 -0.13 -23.13 5.68
C GLN A 5 -1.41 -23.63 6.35
N GLU A 6 -1.33 -23.98 7.64
CA GLU A 6 -2.50 -24.30 8.47
C GLU A 6 -3.44 -23.10 8.60
N VAL A 7 -2.94 -21.89 8.88
CA VAL A 7 -3.78 -20.67 8.91
C VAL A 7 -4.54 -20.46 7.60
N ARG A 8 -3.90 -20.71 6.46
CA ARG A 8 -4.56 -20.65 5.15
C ARG A 8 -5.64 -21.72 4.99
N ALA A 9 -5.40 -22.93 5.48
CA ALA A 9 -6.41 -24.00 5.50
C ALA A 9 -7.61 -23.66 6.41
N LEU A 10 -7.40 -22.85 7.45
CA LEU A 10 -8.44 -22.30 8.31
C LEU A 10 -9.17 -21.09 7.70
N GLY A 11 -8.78 -20.67 6.50
CA GLY A 11 -9.49 -19.64 5.73
C GLY A 11 -9.01 -18.20 5.98
N GLN A 12 -7.85 -18.02 6.61
CA GLN A 12 -7.21 -16.71 6.76
C GLN A 12 -5.98 -16.60 5.85
N SER A 13 -5.89 -15.51 5.10
CA SER A 13 -4.70 -15.20 4.29
C SER A 13 -3.71 -14.35 5.07
N ILE A 14 -2.41 -14.68 5.01
CA ILE A 14 -1.34 -13.89 5.64
C ILE A 14 -0.72 -12.96 4.59
N TRP A 15 -0.70 -11.67 4.85
CA TRP A 15 -0.05 -10.65 4.02
C TRP A 15 1.17 -10.08 4.74
N LEU A 16 2.13 -9.58 3.97
CA LEU A 16 3.30 -8.89 4.53
C LEU A 16 3.05 -7.37 4.57
N ASP A 17 3.20 -6.76 5.74
CA ASP A 17 3.19 -5.30 5.90
C ASP A 17 4.57 -4.70 5.63
N TYR A 18 5.12 -5.04 4.47
CA TYR A 18 6.45 -4.64 4.04
C TYR A 18 6.59 -4.77 2.52
N ILE A 19 7.16 -3.76 1.88
CA ILE A 19 7.59 -3.82 0.49
C ILE A 19 8.83 -2.97 0.29
N ARG A 20 9.85 -3.57 -0.33
CA ARG A 20 11.05 -2.88 -0.79
C ARG A 20 11.51 -3.46 -2.11
N ARG A 21 12.20 -2.64 -2.90
CA ARG A 21 12.77 -3.01 -4.17
C ARG A 21 13.70 -4.23 -4.12
N ASP A 22 14.59 -4.30 -3.13
CA ASP A 22 15.51 -5.43 -2.96
C ASP A 22 14.80 -6.76 -2.67
N LEU A 23 13.70 -6.74 -1.89
CA LEU A 23 12.87 -7.92 -1.67
C LEU A 23 12.27 -8.46 -3.00
N ILE A 24 11.95 -7.56 -3.94
CA ILE A 24 11.42 -7.90 -5.26
C ILE A 24 12.53 -8.41 -6.18
N GLU A 25 13.61 -7.63 -6.32
CA GLU A 25 14.71 -7.90 -7.28
C GLU A 25 15.54 -9.14 -6.92
N SER A 26 15.72 -9.42 -5.63
CA SER A 26 16.46 -10.60 -5.16
C SER A 26 15.71 -11.92 -5.40
N GLY A 27 14.41 -11.87 -5.68
CA GLY A 27 13.54 -13.05 -5.76
C GLY A 27 13.06 -13.56 -4.40
N GLU A 28 13.41 -12.91 -3.29
CA GLU A 28 12.94 -13.29 -1.95
C GLU A 28 11.41 -13.21 -1.85
N LEU A 29 10.80 -12.14 -2.36
CA LEU A 29 9.34 -12.00 -2.40
C LEU A 29 8.68 -13.20 -3.11
N LYS A 30 9.25 -13.59 -4.25
CA LYS A 30 8.77 -14.74 -5.03
C LYS A 30 8.89 -16.03 -4.22
N ALA A 31 10.02 -16.26 -3.55
CA ALA A 31 10.21 -17.43 -2.70
C ALA A 31 9.22 -17.47 -1.52
N MET A 32 8.91 -16.33 -0.90
CA MET A 32 7.90 -16.24 0.17
C MET A 32 6.50 -16.62 -0.33
N ILE A 33 6.16 -16.28 -1.57
CA ILE A 33 4.88 -16.63 -2.20
C ILE A 33 4.84 -18.13 -2.53
N GLU A 34 5.87 -18.66 -3.19
CA GLU A 34 5.94 -20.06 -3.65
C GLU A 34 5.95 -21.06 -2.49
N THR A 35 6.55 -20.69 -1.37
CA THR A 35 6.53 -21.49 -0.12
C THR A 35 5.18 -21.44 0.61
N GLY A 36 4.25 -20.60 0.14
CA GLY A 36 2.96 -20.35 0.79
C GLY A 36 3.09 -19.51 2.06
N GLY A 37 4.19 -18.78 2.23
CA GLY A 37 4.46 -17.96 3.40
C GLY A 37 3.66 -16.66 3.46
N ILE A 38 3.27 -16.10 2.31
CA ILE A 38 2.47 -14.87 2.19
C ILE A 38 1.53 -14.96 0.98
N CYS A 39 0.46 -14.17 1.00
CA CYS A 39 -0.61 -14.14 0.01
C CYS A 39 -0.93 -12.73 -0.53
N GLY A 40 -0.18 -11.72 -0.12
CA GLY A 40 -0.33 -10.34 -0.54
C GLY A 40 0.61 -9.43 0.25
N VAL A 41 0.70 -8.16 -0.11
CA VAL A 41 1.51 -7.17 0.61
C VAL A 41 0.82 -5.81 0.71
N THR A 42 1.18 -5.08 1.76
CA THR A 42 0.80 -3.67 1.94
C THR A 42 2.02 -2.77 1.97
N SER A 43 1.90 -1.62 1.31
CA SER A 43 2.86 -0.53 1.43
C SER A 43 2.38 0.53 2.42
N ASN A 44 3.31 1.33 2.93
CA ASN A 44 3.02 2.58 3.63
C ASN A 44 4.21 3.57 3.53
N PRO A 45 4.00 4.88 3.74
CA PRO A 45 5.06 5.89 3.61
C PRO A 45 6.29 5.65 4.49
N SER A 46 6.13 5.10 5.70
CA SER A 46 7.25 4.90 6.63
C SER A 46 8.23 3.81 6.15
N ILE A 47 7.73 2.78 5.45
CA ILE A 47 8.56 1.74 4.83
C ILE A 47 9.42 2.35 3.73
N PHE A 48 8.82 3.14 2.83
CA PHE A 48 9.55 3.83 1.77
C PHE A 48 10.57 4.82 2.33
N GLN A 49 10.22 5.58 3.37
CA GLN A 49 11.14 6.54 4.01
C GLN A 49 12.40 5.83 4.51
N SER A 50 12.21 4.71 5.21
CA SER A 50 13.33 3.90 5.72
C SER A 50 14.17 3.36 4.57
N ALA A 51 13.55 2.85 3.50
CA ALA A 51 14.26 2.30 2.36
C ALA A 51 15.05 3.37 1.57
N ILE A 52 14.48 4.56 1.38
CA ILE A 52 15.12 5.69 0.68
C ILE A 52 16.26 6.30 1.51
N SER A 53 16.14 6.34 2.83
CA SER A 53 17.16 6.92 3.72
C SER A 53 18.34 5.98 3.98
N SER A 54 18.10 4.69 4.12
CA SER A 54 19.10 3.73 4.59
C SER A 54 19.81 2.95 3.49
N SER A 55 19.51 3.22 2.21
CA SER A 55 20.06 2.43 1.11
C SER A 55 20.36 3.22 -0.18
N GLU A 56 21.24 2.64 -0.99
CA GLU A 56 21.53 3.10 -2.34
C GLU A 56 20.54 2.58 -3.40
N LEU A 57 19.52 1.81 -2.99
CA LEU A 57 18.58 1.13 -3.90
C LEU A 57 17.87 2.08 -4.87
N TYR A 58 17.61 3.31 -4.42
CA TYR A 58 16.91 4.32 -5.19
C TYR A 58 17.82 5.39 -5.78
N SER A 59 19.14 5.35 -5.52
CA SER A 59 20.08 6.41 -5.89
C SER A 59 20.07 6.73 -7.37
N THR A 60 20.11 5.71 -8.22
CA THR A 60 20.12 5.87 -9.68
C THR A 60 18.86 6.58 -10.19
N ASP A 61 17.70 6.21 -9.65
CA ASP A 61 16.42 6.79 -10.03
C ASP A 61 16.26 8.22 -9.53
N ILE A 62 16.56 8.47 -8.25
CA ILE A 62 16.51 9.80 -7.65
C ILE A 62 17.47 10.72 -8.40
N ARG A 63 18.71 10.28 -8.65
CA ARG A 63 19.72 11.07 -9.41
C ARG A 63 19.19 11.45 -10.78
N ARG A 64 18.77 10.46 -11.57
CA ARG A 64 18.28 10.66 -12.94
C ARG A 64 17.10 11.64 -12.98
N MET A 65 16.10 11.45 -12.12
CA MET A 65 14.89 12.28 -12.13
C MET A 65 15.13 13.67 -11.54
N ALA A 66 15.95 13.78 -10.49
CA ALA A 66 16.34 15.07 -9.91
C ALA A 66 17.13 15.91 -10.92
N GLN A 67 18.08 15.32 -11.63
CA GLN A 67 18.85 15.99 -12.69
C GLN A 67 17.99 16.37 -13.90
N ALA A 68 16.91 15.63 -14.16
CA ALA A 68 15.88 16.01 -15.14
C ALA A 68 14.92 17.12 -14.65
N GLY A 69 15.13 17.67 -13.44
CA GLY A 69 14.34 18.76 -12.88
C GLY A 69 12.99 18.37 -12.28
N TRP A 70 12.75 17.08 -12.01
CA TRP A 70 11.49 16.64 -11.41
C TRP A 70 11.39 17.10 -9.94
N GLY A 71 10.16 17.40 -9.50
CA GLY A 71 9.85 17.66 -8.09
C GLY A 71 9.78 16.36 -7.28
N VAL A 72 10.07 16.43 -5.98
CA VAL A 72 10.21 15.24 -5.12
C VAL A 72 8.94 14.40 -5.01
N GLU A 73 7.76 15.00 -5.00
CA GLU A 73 6.49 14.26 -5.01
C GLU A 73 6.39 13.38 -6.25
N LYS A 74 6.71 13.92 -7.44
CA LYS A 74 6.71 13.17 -8.69
C LYS A 74 7.79 12.08 -8.72
N ILE A 75 8.95 12.34 -8.13
CA ILE A 75 10.02 11.35 -8.01
C ILE A 75 9.56 10.19 -7.13
N PHE A 76 9.01 10.47 -5.95
CA PHE A 76 8.47 9.46 -5.05
C PHE A 76 7.35 8.66 -5.71
N ASP A 77 6.35 9.36 -6.27
CA ASP A 77 5.20 8.75 -6.92
C ASP A 77 5.62 7.78 -8.02
N ARG A 78 6.59 8.18 -8.86
CA ARG A 78 7.14 7.32 -9.90
C ARG A 78 7.79 6.06 -9.35
N MET A 79 8.64 6.19 -8.31
CA MET A 79 9.32 5.05 -7.71
C MET A 79 8.33 4.09 -7.04
N ALA A 80 7.35 4.64 -6.29
CA ALA A 80 6.33 3.84 -5.63
C ALA A 80 5.48 3.06 -6.64
N ILE A 81 5.05 3.69 -7.74
CA ILE A 81 4.28 3.02 -8.80
C ILE A 81 5.12 1.92 -9.47
N ASP A 82 6.39 2.18 -9.79
CA ASP A 82 7.27 1.19 -10.42
C ASP A 82 7.49 -0.03 -9.51
N ASP A 83 7.73 0.17 -8.21
CA ASP A 83 7.90 -0.92 -7.24
C ASP A 83 6.59 -1.71 -7.04
N ILE A 84 5.46 -1.02 -6.95
CA ILE A 84 4.14 -1.66 -6.81
C ILE A 84 3.81 -2.49 -8.06
N ARG A 85 4.10 -1.98 -9.26
CA ARG A 85 3.94 -2.74 -10.51
C ARG A 85 4.79 -4.00 -10.52
N ALA A 86 6.06 -3.89 -10.15
CA ALA A 86 6.96 -5.04 -10.08
C ALA A 86 6.45 -6.08 -9.06
N ALA A 87 5.99 -5.65 -7.87
CA ALA A 87 5.41 -6.56 -6.90
C ALA A 87 4.11 -7.21 -7.41
N THR A 88 3.20 -6.46 -8.05
CA THR A 88 1.98 -7.03 -8.62
C THR A 88 2.29 -8.07 -9.69
N ASP A 89 3.34 -7.88 -10.50
CA ASP A 89 3.78 -8.86 -11.50
C ASP A 89 4.30 -10.14 -10.83
N VAL A 90 5.01 -10.03 -9.71
CA VAL A 90 5.46 -11.19 -8.92
C VAL A 90 4.28 -11.95 -8.29
N PHE A 91 3.23 -11.24 -7.85
CA PHE A 91 2.03 -11.85 -7.27
C PHE A 91 1.01 -12.37 -8.29
N LEU A 92 1.13 -12.01 -9.57
CA LEU A 92 0.15 -12.34 -10.60
C LEU A 92 -0.15 -13.85 -10.70
N PRO A 93 0.83 -14.77 -10.65
CA PRO A 93 0.54 -16.20 -10.69
C PRO A 93 -0.34 -16.67 -9.52
N LEU A 94 -0.12 -16.13 -8.30
CA LEU A 94 -0.96 -16.46 -7.14
C LEU A 94 -2.37 -15.88 -7.32
N TYR A 95 -2.48 -14.65 -7.83
CA TYR A 95 -3.76 -14.03 -8.13
C TYR A 95 -4.57 -14.88 -9.11
N GLU A 96 -3.96 -15.33 -10.21
CA GLU A 96 -4.61 -16.20 -11.20
C GLU A 96 -4.97 -17.57 -10.61
N GLN A 97 -4.04 -18.22 -9.91
CA GLN A 97 -4.26 -19.53 -9.28
C GLN A 97 -5.41 -19.52 -8.27
N THR A 98 -5.58 -18.40 -7.56
CA THR A 98 -6.62 -18.24 -6.54
C THR A 98 -7.89 -17.58 -7.09
N ASN A 99 -7.98 -17.39 -8.41
CA ASN A 99 -9.09 -16.70 -9.09
C ASN A 99 -9.39 -15.34 -8.45
N GLY A 100 -8.35 -14.56 -8.12
CA GLY A 100 -8.45 -13.26 -7.47
C GLY A 100 -8.87 -13.30 -6.00
N LEU A 101 -8.78 -14.44 -5.31
CA LEU A 101 -8.94 -14.46 -3.86
C LEU A 101 -7.73 -13.80 -3.18
N ASP A 102 -6.51 -14.08 -3.63
CA ASP A 102 -5.27 -13.53 -3.06
C ASP A 102 -4.36 -12.96 -4.16
N GLY A 103 -3.12 -12.63 -3.83
CA GLY A 103 -2.14 -12.09 -4.76
C GLY A 103 -2.22 -10.58 -4.95
N TYR A 104 -2.69 -9.85 -3.93
CA TYR A 104 -2.89 -8.40 -4.01
C TYR A 104 -1.71 -7.61 -3.45
N VAL A 105 -1.49 -6.42 -4.04
CA VAL A 105 -0.50 -5.43 -3.59
C VAL A 105 -1.20 -4.10 -3.35
N SER A 106 -1.10 -3.54 -2.15
CA SER A 106 -1.76 -2.26 -1.82
C SER A 106 -0.85 -1.05 -1.93
N ILE A 107 -1.28 -0.04 -2.69
CA ILE A 107 -0.68 1.29 -2.77
C ILE A 107 -1.62 2.33 -2.14
N GLU A 108 -1.09 3.21 -1.30
CA GLU A 108 -1.88 4.18 -0.54
C GLU A 108 -1.98 5.53 -1.26
N VAL A 109 -3.16 6.16 -1.20
CA VAL A 109 -3.34 7.53 -1.67
C VAL A 109 -2.51 8.51 -0.81
N ASN A 110 -2.25 9.71 -1.33
CA ASN A 110 -1.57 10.74 -0.56
C ASN A 110 -2.34 11.02 0.76
N PRO A 111 -1.69 10.89 1.94
CA PRO A 111 -2.35 11.08 3.23
C PRO A 111 -2.89 12.49 3.46
N ASP A 112 -2.36 13.51 2.77
CA ASP A 112 -2.88 14.88 2.84
C ASP A 112 -4.29 15.00 2.25
N LEU A 113 -4.73 14.03 1.45
CA LEU A 113 -6.07 13.95 0.87
C LEU A 113 -7.07 13.24 1.78
N ALA A 114 -6.67 12.76 2.97
CA ALA A 114 -7.53 11.96 3.84
C ALA A 114 -8.84 12.65 4.27
N ASN A 115 -8.92 13.99 4.19
CA ASN A 115 -10.12 14.77 4.46
C ASN A 115 -10.73 15.44 3.20
N ASP A 116 -10.27 15.07 2.01
CA ASP A 116 -10.76 15.54 0.70
C ASP A 116 -11.30 14.35 -0.10
N THR A 117 -12.63 14.22 -0.15
CA THR A 117 -13.33 13.17 -0.89
C THR A 117 -12.98 13.18 -2.38
N GLU A 118 -13.03 14.36 -3.02
CA GLU A 118 -12.83 14.49 -4.46
C GLU A 118 -11.36 14.32 -4.83
N GLY A 119 -10.46 14.86 -4.01
CA GLY A 119 -9.01 14.64 -4.13
C GLY A 119 -8.66 13.16 -4.01
N THR A 120 -9.16 12.47 -2.99
CA THR A 120 -8.96 11.04 -2.79
C THR A 120 -9.45 10.22 -3.98
N LEU A 121 -10.64 10.53 -4.52
CA LEU A 121 -11.20 9.80 -5.66
C LEU A 121 -10.40 10.02 -6.95
N ARG A 122 -9.97 11.26 -7.23
CA ARG A 122 -9.10 11.56 -8.38
C ARG A 122 -7.80 10.77 -8.27
N GLU A 123 -7.20 10.76 -7.10
CA GLU A 123 -5.94 10.06 -6.86
C GLU A 123 -6.11 8.54 -6.98
N ALA A 124 -7.19 7.99 -6.43
CA ALA A 124 -7.48 6.56 -6.54
C ALA A 124 -7.62 6.11 -8.00
N ARG A 125 -8.33 6.88 -8.83
CA ARG A 125 -8.47 6.61 -10.27
C ARG A 125 -7.13 6.73 -11.01
N ARG A 126 -6.31 7.72 -10.65
CA ARG A 126 -4.98 7.93 -11.22
C ARG A 126 -4.08 6.73 -10.91
N LEU A 127 -3.93 6.36 -9.64
CA LEU A 127 -3.10 5.24 -9.21
C LEU A 127 -3.57 3.91 -9.83
N TRP A 128 -4.88 3.66 -9.86
CA TRP A 128 -5.45 2.48 -10.54
C TRP A 128 -5.04 2.42 -12.02
N SER A 129 -5.17 3.54 -12.72
CA SER A 129 -4.82 3.64 -14.15
C SER A 129 -3.31 3.58 -14.41
N GLU A 130 -2.47 4.14 -13.55
CA GLU A 130 -1.02 4.19 -13.76
C GLU A 130 -0.31 2.89 -13.38
N VAL A 131 -0.77 2.22 -12.30
CA VAL A 131 -0.29 0.88 -11.95
C VAL A 131 -0.73 -0.12 -13.01
N ASN A 132 -2.00 -0.05 -13.45
CA ASN A 132 -2.55 -0.85 -14.54
C ASN A 132 -2.28 -2.35 -14.38
N ARG A 133 -2.71 -2.90 -13.23
CA ARG A 133 -2.60 -4.32 -12.88
C ARG A 133 -3.88 -4.78 -12.18
N PRO A 134 -4.43 -5.96 -12.50
CA PRO A 134 -5.72 -6.40 -11.96
C PRO A 134 -5.68 -6.70 -10.46
N ASN A 135 -4.48 -6.93 -9.91
CA ASN A 135 -4.22 -7.30 -8.53
C ASN A 135 -3.62 -6.15 -7.70
N VAL A 136 -3.67 -4.90 -8.18
CA VAL A 136 -3.44 -3.74 -7.30
C VAL A 136 -4.68 -3.50 -6.44
N MET A 137 -4.49 -3.01 -5.21
CA MET A 137 -5.53 -2.38 -4.40
C MET A 137 -5.14 -0.95 -4.09
N ILE A 138 -6.09 -0.02 -4.26
CA ILE A 138 -5.90 1.36 -3.82
C ILE A 138 -6.31 1.45 -2.36
N LYS A 139 -5.38 1.89 -1.52
CA LYS A 139 -5.59 1.96 -0.09
C LYS A 139 -6.10 3.34 0.29
N ILE A 140 -7.31 3.39 0.85
CA ILE A 140 -8.06 4.63 1.16
C ILE A 140 -8.40 4.65 2.65
N PRO A 141 -8.03 5.70 3.41
CA PRO A 141 -8.44 5.88 4.79
C PRO A 141 -9.97 5.91 4.97
N ALA A 142 -10.48 5.19 5.97
CA ALA A 142 -11.88 5.22 6.39
C ALA A 142 -12.20 6.47 7.22
N THR A 143 -11.73 7.65 6.82
CA THR A 143 -12.21 8.90 7.43
C THR A 143 -13.64 9.17 6.97
N ARG A 144 -14.34 10.12 7.61
CA ARG A 144 -15.67 10.54 7.14
C ARG A 144 -15.67 11.00 5.68
N ALA A 145 -14.60 11.66 5.24
CA ALA A 145 -14.44 12.10 3.85
C ALA A 145 -14.04 10.95 2.91
N GLY A 146 -13.34 9.94 3.42
CA GLY A 146 -12.93 8.76 2.67
C GLY A 146 -14.08 7.79 2.37
N ILE A 147 -15.09 7.69 3.24
CA ILE A 147 -16.24 6.78 3.05
C ILE A 147 -16.94 6.97 1.68
N PRO A 148 -17.36 8.19 1.28
CA PRO A 148 -17.92 8.39 -0.05
C PRO A 148 -16.93 8.10 -1.19
N ALA A 149 -15.63 8.38 -1.00
CA ALA A 149 -14.62 8.07 -2.01
C ALA A 149 -14.46 6.56 -2.22
N ILE A 150 -14.56 5.76 -1.14
CA ILE A 150 -14.55 4.30 -1.18
C ILE A 150 -15.75 3.78 -1.97
N GLU A 151 -16.97 4.26 -1.67
CA GLU A 151 -18.19 3.85 -2.40
C GLU A 151 -18.04 4.08 -3.90
N VAL A 152 -17.63 5.29 -4.29
CA VAL A 152 -17.49 5.67 -5.71
C VAL A 152 -16.32 4.93 -6.39
N ALA A 153 -15.25 4.62 -5.67
CA ALA A 153 -14.16 3.80 -6.20
C ALA A 153 -14.61 2.36 -6.48
N ILE A 154 -15.36 1.75 -5.55
CA ILE A 154 -15.95 0.41 -5.74
C ILE A 154 -16.94 0.41 -6.90
N ASP A 155 -17.80 1.42 -7.00
CA ASP A 155 -18.73 1.61 -8.13
C ASP A 155 -17.98 1.70 -9.48
N ALA A 156 -16.83 2.38 -9.50
CA ALA A 156 -15.95 2.48 -10.66
C ALA A 156 -15.17 1.19 -10.98
N GLY A 157 -15.36 0.12 -10.18
CA GLY A 157 -14.72 -1.17 -10.39
C GLY A 157 -13.25 -1.22 -9.95
N ILE A 158 -12.83 -0.32 -9.06
CA ILE A 158 -11.48 -0.26 -8.48
C ILE A 158 -11.41 -1.19 -7.27
N ASN A 159 -10.34 -1.96 -7.14
CA ASN A 159 -10.10 -2.72 -5.91
C ASN A 159 -9.63 -1.80 -4.78
N VAL A 160 -10.27 -1.87 -3.61
CA VAL A 160 -9.99 -0.94 -2.51
C VAL A 160 -9.55 -1.68 -1.24
N ASN A 161 -8.40 -1.30 -0.69
CA ASN A 161 -8.01 -1.63 0.67
C ASN A 161 -8.42 -0.47 1.59
N VAL A 162 -9.51 -0.63 2.33
CA VAL A 162 -9.95 0.41 3.26
C VAL A 162 -9.08 0.36 4.51
N THR A 163 -8.47 1.47 4.93
CA THR A 163 -7.52 1.53 6.05
C THR A 163 -7.96 2.44 7.19
N LEU A 164 -7.23 2.43 8.32
CA LEU A 164 -7.51 3.23 9.51
C LEU A 164 -8.89 2.97 10.14
N ILE A 165 -9.36 1.72 10.11
CA ILE A 165 -10.60 1.33 10.78
C ILE A 165 -10.26 0.92 12.22
N PHE A 166 -10.85 1.61 13.20
CA PHE A 166 -10.64 1.33 14.63
C PHE A 166 -11.95 1.01 15.37
N SER A 167 -13.06 1.59 14.94
CA SER A 167 -14.36 1.45 15.60
C SER A 167 -15.30 0.54 14.82
N LEU A 168 -16.22 -0.09 15.55
CA LEU A 168 -17.31 -0.87 14.98
C LEU A 168 -18.27 0.01 14.16
N GLU A 169 -18.50 1.24 14.60
CA GLU A 169 -19.30 2.22 13.85
C GLU A 169 -18.67 2.50 12.48
N ARG A 170 -17.37 2.82 12.45
CA ARG A 170 -16.68 3.08 11.19
C ARG A 170 -16.67 1.86 10.29
N TYR A 171 -16.49 0.67 10.86
CA TYR A 171 -16.52 -0.56 10.09
C TYR A 171 -17.89 -0.81 9.43
N ALA A 172 -18.99 -0.52 10.14
CA ALA A 172 -20.33 -0.57 9.57
C ALA A 172 -20.51 0.40 8.38
N GLU A 173 -19.99 1.63 8.48
CA GLU A 173 -20.01 2.60 7.37
C GLU A 173 -19.21 2.10 6.16
N VAL A 174 -18.04 1.48 6.40
CA VAL A 174 -17.21 0.89 5.33
C VAL A 174 -17.94 -0.23 4.60
N MET A 175 -18.56 -1.16 5.34
CA MET A 175 -19.34 -2.25 4.72
C MET A 175 -20.55 -1.70 3.95
N GLN A 176 -21.20 -0.66 4.48
CA GLN A 176 -22.31 0.00 3.79
C GLN A 176 -21.85 0.63 2.47
N ALA A 177 -20.74 1.37 2.47
CA ALA A 177 -20.17 1.97 1.26
C ALA A 177 -19.79 0.91 0.21
N TYR A 178 -19.22 -0.22 0.65
CA TYR A 178 -18.91 -1.34 -0.23
C TYR A 178 -20.16 -1.90 -0.92
N LEU A 179 -21.22 -2.19 -0.14
CA LEU A 179 -22.48 -2.70 -0.68
C LEU A 179 -23.14 -1.69 -1.64
N CYS A 180 -23.17 -0.40 -1.27
CA CYS A 180 -23.77 0.63 -2.13
C CYS A 180 -23.02 0.77 -3.47
N GLY A 181 -21.68 0.75 -3.44
CA GLY A 181 -20.88 0.81 -4.66
C GLY A 181 -21.14 -0.39 -5.58
N LEU A 182 -21.22 -1.60 -5.02
CA LEU A 182 -21.55 -2.81 -5.78
C LEU A 182 -22.98 -2.77 -6.35
N GLU A 183 -23.96 -2.34 -5.56
CA GLU A 183 -25.36 -2.23 -5.96
C GLU A 183 -25.55 -1.22 -7.09
N SER A 184 -24.94 -0.04 -6.96
CA SER A 184 -24.97 1.02 -7.97
C SER A 184 -24.38 0.54 -9.30
N ARG A 185 -23.25 -0.16 -9.25
CA ARG A 185 -22.62 -0.76 -10.42
C ARG A 185 -23.49 -1.86 -11.05
N HIS A 186 -24.04 -2.75 -10.22
CA HIS A 186 -24.90 -3.84 -10.67
C HIS A 186 -26.18 -3.32 -11.33
N ALA A 187 -26.77 -2.25 -10.81
CA ALA A 187 -27.96 -1.61 -11.40
C ALA A 187 -27.72 -1.07 -12.82
N ARG A 188 -26.46 -0.78 -13.18
CA ARG A 188 -26.06 -0.40 -14.55
C ARG A 188 -25.71 -1.58 -15.45
N GLY A 189 -25.83 -2.82 -14.97
CA GLY A 189 -25.48 -4.04 -15.70
C GLY A 189 -23.96 -4.26 -15.84
N GLU A 190 -23.15 -3.56 -15.05
CA GLU A 190 -21.70 -3.70 -15.07
C GLU A 190 -21.25 -4.87 -14.17
N GLY A 191 -20.19 -5.58 -14.58
CA GLY A 191 -19.72 -6.78 -13.87
C GLY A 191 -19.11 -6.50 -12.49
N LEU A 192 -19.35 -7.40 -11.53
CA LEU A 192 -18.84 -7.33 -10.15
C LEU A 192 -17.65 -8.28 -9.89
N GLY A 193 -17.45 -9.28 -10.76
CA GLY A 193 -16.59 -10.45 -10.52
C GLY A 193 -15.11 -10.17 -10.28
N HIS A 194 -14.59 -9.04 -10.74
CA HIS A 194 -13.19 -8.66 -10.54
C HIS A 194 -12.95 -7.76 -9.33
N ILE A 195 -14.02 -7.22 -8.73
CA ILE A 195 -13.90 -6.22 -7.66
C ILE A 195 -13.59 -6.91 -6.34
N ALA A 196 -12.42 -6.63 -5.82
CA ALA A 196 -11.99 -7.09 -4.50
C ALA A 196 -11.82 -5.91 -3.54
N SER A 197 -12.15 -6.16 -2.27
CA SER A 197 -11.90 -5.20 -1.22
C SER A 197 -11.51 -5.90 0.08
N VAL A 198 -10.67 -5.24 0.86
CA VAL A 198 -10.35 -5.62 2.24
C VAL A 198 -10.59 -4.43 3.15
N ALA A 199 -10.97 -4.70 4.40
CA ALA A 199 -11.20 -3.68 5.42
C ALA A 199 -10.16 -3.83 6.54
N SER A 200 -9.09 -3.04 6.46
CA SER A 200 -7.96 -3.04 7.39
C SER A 200 -8.36 -2.45 8.75
N PHE A 201 -8.76 -3.35 9.66
CA PHE A 201 -9.14 -3.10 11.04
C PHE A 201 -7.93 -3.21 11.96
N PHE A 202 -7.57 -2.11 12.62
CA PHE A 202 -6.34 -1.99 13.40
C PHE A 202 -6.48 -2.61 14.79
N VAL A 203 -5.50 -3.43 15.18
CA VAL A 203 -5.54 -4.23 16.41
C VAL A 203 -4.67 -3.61 17.51
N SER A 204 -3.35 -3.77 17.47
CA SER A 204 -2.46 -3.45 18.62
C SER A 204 -2.50 -2.00 19.12
N ARG A 205 -2.91 -1.05 18.27
CA ARG A 205 -3.05 0.36 18.66
C ARG A 205 -4.17 0.56 19.67
N VAL A 206 -5.20 -0.28 19.64
CA VAL A 206 -6.33 -0.24 20.58
C VAL A 206 -5.86 -0.66 21.97
N ASP A 207 -5.16 -1.79 22.10
CA ASP A 207 -4.60 -2.23 23.38
C ASP A 207 -3.62 -1.19 23.92
N SER A 208 -2.70 -0.68 23.09
CA SER A 208 -1.76 0.36 23.54
C SER A 208 -2.45 1.61 24.14
N ALA A 209 -3.59 2.01 23.59
CA ALA A 209 -4.34 3.19 24.05
C ALA A 209 -5.25 2.90 25.26
N VAL A 210 -5.83 1.70 25.34
CA VAL A 210 -6.69 1.29 26.45
C VAL A 210 -5.84 0.90 27.65
N ASP A 211 -4.78 0.12 27.45
CA ASP A 211 -3.87 -0.32 28.51
C ASP A 211 -3.23 0.87 29.21
N ALA A 212 -2.82 1.92 28.48
CA ALA A 212 -2.30 3.14 29.09
C ALA A 212 -3.31 3.81 30.07
N GLN A 213 -4.61 3.74 29.75
CA GLN A 213 -5.66 4.26 30.64
C GLN A 213 -5.95 3.30 31.79
N LEU A 214 -5.95 1.99 31.55
CA LEU A 214 -6.08 0.97 32.60
C LEU A 214 -4.93 1.05 33.61
N GLU A 215 -3.69 1.22 33.14
CA GLU A 215 -2.51 1.42 33.97
C GLU A 215 -2.63 2.66 34.87
N ALA A 216 -3.17 3.76 34.32
CA ALA A 216 -3.44 4.96 35.12
C ALA A 216 -4.50 4.73 36.22
N ILE A 217 -5.44 3.80 36.02
CA ILE A 217 -6.40 3.37 37.06
C ILE A 217 -5.71 2.48 38.09
N ILE A 218 -4.90 1.52 37.64
CA ILE A 218 -4.14 0.60 38.50
C ILE A 218 -3.22 1.39 39.46
N GLN A 219 -2.55 2.43 38.96
CA GLN A 219 -1.65 3.29 39.75
C GLN A 219 -2.36 4.09 40.85
N LYS A 220 -3.67 4.32 40.75
CA LYS A 220 -4.43 5.04 41.80
C LYS A 220 -4.73 4.16 43.01
N GLU A 221 -4.52 2.86 42.90
CA GLU A 221 -4.87 1.83 43.88
C GLU A 221 -6.40 1.81 44.19
N GLY A 222 -6.91 0.74 44.81
CA GLY A 222 -8.33 0.62 45.19
C GLY A 222 -9.10 -0.52 44.50
N GLU A 223 -10.43 -0.54 44.70
CA GLU A 223 -11.30 -1.65 44.28
C GLU A 223 -11.29 -1.89 42.76
N GLU A 224 -11.15 -0.83 41.98
CA GLU A 224 -11.14 -0.90 40.51
C GLU A 224 -9.82 -1.38 39.94
N ALA A 225 -8.71 -1.33 40.70
CA ALA A 225 -7.38 -1.69 40.21
C ALA A 225 -7.29 -3.17 39.81
N ALA A 226 -7.91 -4.06 40.59
CA ALA A 226 -7.96 -5.49 40.28
C ALA A 226 -8.75 -5.75 38.97
N ARG A 227 -9.86 -5.05 38.78
CA ARG A 227 -10.67 -5.14 37.56
C ARG A 227 -9.89 -4.63 36.36
N ALA A 228 -9.26 -3.45 36.46
CA ALA A 228 -8.45 -2.87 35.41
C ALA A 228 -7.28 -3.79 35.00
N THR A 229 -6.59 -4.38 35.97
CA THR A 229 -5.49 -5.33 35.75
C THR A 229 -5.97 -6.54 34.94
N SER A 230 -7.16 -7.07 35.26
CA SER A 230 -7.73 -8.20 34.53
C SER A 230 -8.12 -7.89 33.09
N LEU A 231 -8.14 -6.62 32.67
CA LEU A 231 -8.57 -6.17 31.35
C LEU A 231 -7.40 -5.78 30.41
N LEU A 232 -6.17 -5.73 30.92
CA LEU A 232 -4.97 -5.44 30.13
C LEU A 232 -4.82 -6.42 28.95
N GLY A 233 -4.54 -5.89 27.76
CA GLY A 233 -4.32 -6.68 26.54
C GLY A 233 -5.57 -7.41 26.00
N LYS A 234 -6.77 -7.00 26.41
CA LYS A 234 -8.03 -7.63 25.98
C LYS A 234 -8.85 -6.79 25.01
N ALA A 235 -8.64 -5.47 24.99
CA ALA A 235 -9.52 -4.54 24.28
C ALA A 235 -9.46 -4.74 22.76
N ALA A 236 -8.27 -4.89 22.19
CA ALA A 236 -8.06 -5.01 20.76
C ALA A 236 -8.66 -6.31 20.20
N ILE A 237 -8.41 -7.45 20.86
CA ILE A 237 -8.96 -8.75 20.45
C ILE A 237 -10.48 -8.74 20.59
N ALA A 238 -11.01 -8.21 21.70
CA ALA A 238 -12.45 -8.10 21.90
C ALA A 238 -13.10 -7.24 20.80
N ASN A 239 -12.51 -6.10 20.47
CA ASN A 239 -12.98 -5.20 19.41
C ASN A 239 -12.97 -5.89 18.03
N ALA A 240 -11.87 -6.56 17.67
CA ALA A 240 -11.75 -7.29 16.40
C ALA A 240 -12.75 -8.47 16.28
N LYS A 241 -12.99 -9.20 17.37
CA LYS A 241 -14.01 -10.26 17.43
C LYS A 241 -15.42 -9.71 17.20
N LEU A 242 -15.74 -8.56 17.80
CA LEU A 242 -17.02 -7.90 17.56
C LEU A 242 -17.14 -7.35 16.12
N ALA A 243 -16.05 -6.88 15.53
CA ALA A 243 -16.02 -6.48 14.12
C ALA A 243 -16.29 -7.67 13.21
N TYR A 244 -15.68 -8.83 13.47
CA TYR A 244 -15.97 -10.05 12.70
C TYR A 244 -17.44 -10.49 12.84
N ALA A 245 -18.04 -10.40 14.03
CA ALA A 245 -19.45 -10.69 14.20
C ALA A 245 -20.36 -9.75 13.37
N GLN A 246 -19.99 -8.47 13.21
CA GLN A 246 -20.70 -7.56 12.30
C GLN A 246 -20.50 -7.91 10.83
N PHE A 247 -19.28 -8.32 10.45
CA PHE A 247 -19.00 -8.82 9.11
C PHE A 247 -19.92 -9.99 8.75
N GLU A 248 -20.04 -11.00 9.61
CA GLU A 248 -20.93 -12.14 9.36
C GLU A 248 -22.39 -11.70 9.24
N ALA A 249 -22.84 -10.79 10.12
CA ALA A 249 -24.20 -10.27 10.09
C ALA A 249 -24.54 -9.54 8.78
N VAL A 250 -23.58 -8.85 8.17
CA VAL A 250 -23.77 -8.10 6.92
C VAL A 250 -23.63 -9.00 5.70
N PHE A 251 -22.54 -9.77 5.63
CA PHE A 251 -22.18 -10.49 4.41
C PHE A 251 -22.83 -11.87 4.28
N TYR A 252 -23.39 -12.45 5.34
CA TYR A 252 -24.22 -13.66 5.23
C TYR A 252 -25.72 -13.36 5.11
N ALA A 253 -26.10 -12.08 5.15
CA ALA A 253 -27.46 -11.63 4.94
C ALA A 253 -27.87 -11.68 3.46
N GLU A 254 -29.19 -11.68 3.24
CA GLU A 254 -29.82 -11.77 1.92
C GLU A 254 -29.38 -10.65 0.95
N ARG A 255 -29.10 -9.44 1.47
CA ARG A 255 -28.66 -8.30 0.65
C ARG A 255 -27.37 -8.62 -0.11
N PHE A 256 -26.36 -9.16 0.57
CA PHE A 256 -25.10 -9.51 -0.07
C PHE A 256 -25.23 -10.77 -0.95
N LYS A 257 -25.99 -11.78 -0.51
CA LYS A 257 -26.19 -13.03 -1.28
C LYS A 257 -26.71 -12.79 -2.70
N ARG A 258 -27.54 -11.76 -2.91
CA ARG A 258 -28.00 -11.35 -4.27
C ARG A 258 -26.87 -10.79 -5.14
N LEU A 259 -25.97 -10.01 -4.55
CA LEU A 259 -24.79 -9.49 -5.24
C LEU A 259 -23.80 -10.62 -5.54
N GLU A 260 -23.62 -11.55 -4.59
CA GLU A 260 -22.78 -12.75 -4.74
C GLU A 260 -23.25 -13.64 -5.90
N GLN A 261 -24.55 -13.84 -6.05
CA GLN A 261 -25.14 -14.52 -7.23
C GLN A 261 -24.81 -13.82 -8.56
N SER A 262 -24.52 -12.52 -8.51
CA SER A 262 -24.08 -11.71 -9.65
C SER A 262 -22.55 -11.60 -9.75
N GLY A 263 -21.83 -12.40 -8.97
CA GLY A 263 -20.37 -12.50 -8.98
C GLY A 263 -19.65 -11.59 -7.99
N ALA A 264 -20.35 -10.86 -7.10
CA ALA A 264 -19.66 -10.05 -6.09
C ALA A 264 -18.83 -10.90 -5.13
N ARG A 265 -17.72 -10.33 -4.65
CA ARG A 265 -16.83 -10.95 -3.67
C ARG A 265 -17.12 -10.39 -2.27
N LEU A 266 -16.72 -11.13 -1.23
CA LEU A 266 -16.75 -10.61 0.14
C LEU A 266 -15.73 -9.47 0.28
N GLN A 267 -16.08 -8.39 0.97
CA GLN A 267 -15.08 -7.48 1.52
C GLN A 267 -14.51 -8.12 2.80
N ARG A 268 -13.34 -8.74 2.69
CA ARG A 268 -12.75 -9.50 3.80
C ARG A 268 -12.26 -8.53 4.90
N PRO A 269 -12.51 -8.82 6.20
CA PRO A 269 -11.82 -8.15 7.29
C PRO A 269 -10.32 -8.43 7.17
N LEU A 270 -9.51 -7.38 7.33
CA LEU A 270 -8.05 -7.48 7.35
C LEU A 270 -7.55 -6.98 8.71
N TRP A 271 -6.90 -7.84 9.49
CA TRP A 271 -6.31 -7.46 10.76
C TRP A 271 -4.99 -6.76 10.53
N ALA A 272 -4.94 -5.46 10.85
CA ALA A 272 -3.78 -4.61 10.64
C ALA A 272 -3.11 -4.21 11.96
N SER A 273 -1.82 -3.86 11.89
CA SER A 273 -1.03 -3.53 13.08
C SER A 273 -1.06 -4.67 14.10
N THR A 274 -0.73 -5.89 13.69
CA THR A 274 -0.83 -7.11 14.51
C THR A 274 0.50 -7.53 15.16
N SER A 275 1.49 -6.64 15.21
CA SER A 275 2.67 -6.82 16.06
C SER A 275 2.35 -6.48 17.52
N THR A 276 2.76 -7.33 18.46
CA THR A 276 2.70 -7.06 19.90
C THR A 276 3.56 -5.85 20.27
N LYS A 277 3.01 -4.94 21.09
CA LYS A 277 3.71 -3.73 21.56
C LYS A 277 4.16 -3.81 23.01
N ASN A 278 3.52 -4.68 23.80
CA ASN A 278 3.85 -4.91 25.19
C ASN A 278 4.66 -6.22 25.33
N PRO A 279 5.91 -6.17 25.81
CA PRO A 279 6.76 -7.36 25.95
C PRO A 279 6.22 -8.38 26.98
N ALA A 280 5.25 -8.00 27.81
CA ALA A 280 4.57 -8.94 28.71
C ALA A 280 3.59 -9.88 27.99
N TYR A 281 3.21 -9.57 26.75
CA TYR A 281 2.32 -10.40 25.95
C TYR A 281 3.13 -11.27 25.00
N ARG A 282 2.54 -12.39 24.56
CA ARG A 282 3.12 -13.18 23.47
C ARG A 282 3.24 -12.29 22.22
N ASP A 283 4.38 -12.35 21.56
CA ASP A 283 4.65 -11.69 20.28
C ASP A 283 3.75 -12.16 19.12
N THR A 284 3.12 -13.32 19.29
CA THR A 284 2.17 -13.97 18.37
C THR A 284 0.68 -13.73 18.71
N ILE A 285 0.38 -13.07 19.83
CA ILE A 285 -0.97 -13.03 20.44
C ILE A 285 -2.08 -12.62 19.46
N TYR A 286 -1.84 -11.61 18.61
CA TYR A 286 -2.89 -11.11 17.72
C TYR A 286 -3.15 -12.03 16.53
N ILE A 287 -2.15 -12.78 16.07
CA ILE A 287 -2.39 -13.79 15.02
C ILE A 287 -3.13 -14.97 15.65
N ASP A 288 -2.58 -15.53 16.74
CA ASP A 288 -3.15 -16.68 17.46
C ASP A 288 -4.65 -16.48 17.76
N MET A 289 -5.06 -15.27 18.16
CA MET A 289 -6.41 -14.97 18.65
C MET A 289 -7.40 -14.46 17.59
N LEU A 290 -6.96 -14.23 16.35
CA LEU A 290 -7.79 -13.62 15.29
C LEU A 290 -7.87 -14.44 14.00
N ILE A 291 -7.48 -15.72 14.03
CA ILE A 291 -7.64 -16.62 12.89
C ILE A 291 -9.12 -16.99 12.72
N GLY A 292 -9.64 -16.77 11.51
CA GLY A 292 -11.03 -17.06 11.16
C GLY A 292 -11.27 -17.07 9.65
N LEU A 293 -12.40 -17.66 9.25
CA LEU A 293 -12.77 -17.85 7.86
C LEU A 293 -12.94 -16.50 7.12
N HIS A 294 -12.50 -16.43 5.87
CA HIS A 294 -12.63 -15.26 5.00
C HIS A 294 -11.99 -13.99 5.55
N THR A 295 -10.87 -14.11 6.27
CA THR A 295 -10.13 -12.97 6.80
C THR A 295 -8.73 -12.87 6.20
N VAL A 296 -8.11 -11.71 6.40
CA VAL A 296 -6.71 -11.46 6.07
C VAL A 296 -6.02 -10.97 7.35
N ASN A 297 -4.74 -11.26 7.53
CA ASN A 297 -3.91 -10.62 8.55
C ASN A 297 -2.65 -10.08 7.87
N THR A 298 -2.41 -8.76 7.96
CA THR A 298 -1.17 -8.17 7.45
C THR A 298 -0.18 -7.99 8.60
N VAL A 299 0.96 -8.66 8.48
CA VAL A 299 1.92 -8.80 9.58
C VAL A 299 3.28 -8.23 9.17
N PRO A 300 4.00 -7.55 10.07
CA PRO A 300 5.40 -7.24 9.87
C PRO A 300 6.26 -8.51 9.77
N GLN A 301 7.45 -8.39 9.18
CA GLN A 301 8.37 -9.52 9.00
C GLN A 301 8.70 -10.23 10.32
N ASP A 302 9.06 -9.49 11.37
CA ASP A 302 9.40 -10.07 12.68
C ASP A 302 8.23 -10.87 13.28
N THR A 303 7.00 -10.39 13.11
CA THR A 303 5.80 -11.10 13.60
C THR A 303 5.50 -12.34 12.77
N LEU A 304 5.75 -12.29 11.46
CA LEU A 304 5.66 -13.46 10.58
C LEU A 304 6.66 -14.54 10.99
N GLU A 305 7.89 -14.15 11.33
CA GLU A 305 8.96 -15.05 11.78
C GLU A 305 8.65 -15.65 13.16
N ALA A 306 8.20 -14.84 14.13
CA ALA A 306 7.76 -15.33 15.44
C ALA A 306 6.61 -16.35 15.31
N PHE A 307 5.61 -16.06 14.46
CA PHE A 307 4.51 -16.99 14.22
C PHE A 307 4.96 -18.29 13.54
N ARG A 308 5.94 -18.23 12.64
CA ARG A 308 6.54 -19.43 12.03
C ARG A 308 7.23 -20.34 13.04
N ASP A 309 7.84 -19.75 14.05
CA ASP A 309 8.60 -20.45 15.08
C ASP A 309 7.67 -21.10 16.12
N HIS A 310 6.73 -20.34 16.69
CA HIS A 310 5.95 -20.80 17.85
C HIS A 310 4.49 -20.29 17.89
N GLY A 311 3.94 -19.89 16.75
CA GLY A 311 2.53 -19.52 16.61
C GLY A 311 1.58 -20.72 16.69
N VAL A 312 0.31 -20.44 16.99
CA VAL A 312 -0.74 -21.48 17.12
C VAL A 312 -1.84 -21.23 16.09
N ALA A 313 -1.99 -22.17 15.15
CA ALA A 313 -3.05 -22.10 14.15
C ALA A 313 -4.34 -22.77 14.65
N ALA A 314 -5.35 -21.97 15.03
CA ALA A 314 -6.66 -22.46 15.43
C ALA A 314 -7.76 -21.44 15.11
N LEU A 315 -9.00 -21.88 14.87
CA LEU A 315 -10.15 -20.98 14.68
C LEU A 315 -10.54 -20.35 16.02
N THR A 316 -10.00 -19.16 16.29
CA THR A 316 -10.18 -18.46 17.58
C THR A 316 -11.09 -17.25 17.47
N LEU A 317 -11.29 -16.73 16.26
CA LEU A 317 -12.00 -15.47 16.03
C LEU A 317 -13.49 -15.51 16.43
N GLN A 318 -14.16 -16.64 16.18
CA GLN A 318 -15.58 -16.83 16.53
C GLN A 318 -15.79 -17.25 18.00
N GLU A 319 -14.73 -17.61 18.71
CA GLU A 319 -14.84 -18.07 20.09
C GLU A 319 -15.12 -16.91 21.05
N GLY A 320 -16.04 -17.09 21.99
CA GLY A 320 -16.19 -16.17 23.12
C GLY A 320 -16.68 -14.76 22.78
N ILE A 321 -17.47 -14.56 21.71
CA ILE A 321 -18.03 -13.25 21.32
C ILE A 321 -18.79 -12.56 22.46
N SER A 322 -19.55 -13.32 23.26
CA SER A 322 -20.24 -12.78 24.44
C SER A 322 -19.25 -12.26 25.49
N GLY A 323 -18.13 -12.97 25.69
CA GLY A 323 -17.03 -12.55 26.55
C GLY A 323 -16.34 -11.29 26.05
N ALA A 324 -16.10 -11.18 24.73
CA ALA A 324 -15.57 -9.97 24.11
C ALA A 324 -16.47 -8.76 24.37
N ARG A 325 -17.79 -8.91 24.21
CA ARG A 325 -18.75 -7.84 24.53
C ARG A 325 -18.69 -7.44 26.01
N ALA A 326 -18.64 -8.42 26.92
CA ALA A 326 -18.55 -8.16 28.35
C ALA A 326 -17.23 -7.47 28.74
N GLN A 327 -16.12 -7.77 28.07
CA GLN A 327 -14.83 -7.10 28.27
C GLN A 327 -14.90 -5.62 27.88
N ILE A 328 -15.46 -5.31 26.70
CA ILE A 328 -15.66 -3.91 26.28
C ILE A 328 -16.56 -3.16 27.26
N GLN A 329 -17.70 -3.74 27.65
CA GLN A 329 -18.58 -3.13 28.65
C GLN A 329 -17.89 -2.95 30.00
N ALA A 330 -16.99 -3.85 30.38
CA ALA A 330 -16.23 -3.74 31.62
C ALA A 330 -15.17 -2.64 31.57
N ILE A 331 -14.55 -2.41 30.41
CA ILE A 331 -13.65 -1.29 30.16
C ILE A 331 -14.42 0.04 30.25
N GLU A 332 -15.60 0.11 29.63
CA GLU A 332 -16.45 1.31 29.68
C GLU A 332 -16.97 1.61 31.08
N ALA A 333 -17.29 0.58 31.87
CA ALA A 333 -17.68 0.72 33.27
C ALA A 333 -16.56 1.29 34.17
N LEU A 334 -15.30 1.25 33.72
CA LEU A 334 -14.16 1.92 34.37
C LEU A 334 -13.96 3.37 33.88
N GLY A 335 -14.89 3.90 33.08
CA GLY A 335 -14.84 5.26 32.55
C GLY A 335 -14.01 5.42 31.27
N ILE A 336 -13.52 4.33 30.67
CA ILE A 336 -12.76 4.36 29.41
C ILE A 336 -13.74 4.21 28.24
N SER A 337 -14.02 5.31 27.55
CA SER A 337 -14.90 5.30 26.37
C SER A 337 -14.19 4.72 25.15
N MET A 338 -14.68 3.60 24.63
CA MET A 338 -14.14 3.00 23.40
C MET A 338 -14.37 3.88 22.17
N ASP A 339 -15.49 4.58 22.09
CA ASP A 339 -15.77 5.54 21.02
C ASP A 339 -14.73 6.66 20.98
N ARG A 340 -14.41 7.24 22.15
CA ARG A 340 -13.37 8.28 22.25
C ARG A 340 -12.00 7.74 21.88
N VAL A 341 -11.63 6.58 22.41
CA VAL A 341 -10.33 5.94 22.11
C VAL A 341 -10.18 5.70 20.62
N THR A 342 -11.19 5.12 19.98
CA THR A 342 -11.13 4.78 18.54
C THR A 342 -11.17 6.01 17.65
N ALA A 343 -11.94 7.05 18.01
CA ALA A 343 -11.91 8.34 17.30
C ALA A 343 -10.55 9.06 17.41
N ASP A 344 -9.93 9.03 18.59
CA ASP A 344 -8.59 9.58 18.80
C ASP A 344 -7.53 8.80 18.01
N LEU A 345 -7.65 7.47 17.93
CA LEU A 345 -6.77 6.62 17.12
C LEU A 345 -6.92 6.86 15.61
N GLU A 346 -8.14 7.08 15.11
CA GLU A 346 -8.38 7.45 13.71
C GLU A 346 -7.65 8.76 13.37
N ARG A 347 -7.87 9.82 14.17
CA ARG A 347 -7.24 11.14 13.98
C ARG A 347 -5.71 11.06 14.05
N GLN A 348 -5.17 10.45 15.11
CA GLN A 348 -3.73 10.27 15.26
C GLN A 348 -3.14 9.37 14.16
N GLY A 349 -3.93 8.44 13.65
CA GLY A 349 -3.55 7.59 12.52
C GLY A 349 -3.27 8.42 11.27
N VAL A 350 -4.21 9.29 10.89
CA VAL A 350 -4.05 10.21 9.76
C VAL A 350 -2.84 11.13 9.97
N GLU A 351 -2.72 11.75 11.15
CA GLU A 351 -1.60 12.65 11.48
C GLU A 351 -0.24 11.95 11.37
N LYS A 352 -0.11 10.73 11.89
CA LYS A 352 1.14 9.95 11.80
C LYS A 352 1.49 9.57 10.37
N PHE A 353 0.51 9.26 9.54
CA PHE A 353 0.75 8.96 8.12
C PHE A 353 1.18 10.20 7.33
N ALA A 354 0.51 11.35 7.54
CA ALA A 354 0.91 12.62 6.93
C ALA A 354 2.33 13.04 7.37
N ALA A 355 2.66 12.89 8.66
CA ALA A 355 4.00 13.17 9.17
C ALA A 355 5.07 12.24 8.58
N ALA A 356 4.79 10.94 8.43
CA ALA A 356 5.70 10.00 7.78
C ALA A 356 5.94 10.34 6.31
N TYR A 357 4.88 10.75 5.59
CA TYR A 357 4.97 11.19 4.19
C TYR A 357 5.76 12.50 4.04
N ALA A 358 5.50 13.50 4.87
CA ALA A 358 6.29 14.74 4.88
C ALA A 358 7.78 14.47 5.21
N GLY A 359 8.04 13.57 6.15
CA GLY A 359 9.38 13.10 6.49
C GLY A 359 10.08 12.42 5.30
N LEU A 360 9.36 11.57 4.57
CA LEU A 360 9.82 10.94 3.34
C LEU A 360 10.22 11.98 2.29
N LEU A 361 9.34 12.94 1.99
CA LEU A 361 9.60 13.95 0.97
C LEU A 361 10.80 14.82 1.35
N LYS A 362 10.96 15.14 2.63
CA LYS A 362 12.13 15.88 3.13
C LYS A 362 13.43 15.10 2.93
N THR A 363 13.44 13.81 3.23
CA THR A 363 14.61 12.95 2.96
C THR A 363 14.92 12.91 1.48
N LEU A 364 13.90 12.76 0.63
CA LEU A 364 14.06 12.73 -0.82
C LEU A 364 14.56 14.05 -1.39
N GLU A 365 14.09 15.19 -0.88
CA GLU A 365 14.55 16.53 -1.25
C GLU A 365 16.04 16.71 -0.96
N ALA A 366 16.50 16.31 0.23
CA ALA A 366 17.92 16.38 0.57
C ALA A 366 18.78 15.60 -0.45
N ARG A 367 18.39 14.36 -0.76
CA ARG A 367 19.09 13.54 -1.75
C ARG A 367 19.03 14.13 -3.17
N ALA A 368 17.87 14.65 -3.56
CA ALA A 368 17.68 15.26 -4.88
C ALA A 368 18.54 16.52 -5.06
N VAL A 369 18.69 17.34 -4.02
CA VAL A 369 19.59 18.51 -4.00
C VAL A 369 21.04 18.06 -4.18
N ASP A 370 21.47 17.03 -3.44
CA ASP A 370 22.84 16.51 -3.55
C ASP A 370 23.13 16.02 -4.98
N PHE A 371 22.22 15.25 -5.58
CA PHE A 371 22.38 14.77 -6.96
C PHE A 371 22.29 15.87 -8.03
N LYS A 372 21.53 16.94 -7.79
CA LYS A 372 21.54 18.12 -8.67
C LYS A 372 22.86 18.87 -8.57
N ALA A 373 23.44 18.95 -7.38
CA ALA A 373 24.73 19.60 -7.17
C ALA A 373 25.88 18.90 -7.93
N GLU A 374 25.78 17.59 -8.18
CA GLU A 374 26.71 16.84 -9.03
C GLU A 374 26.79 17.40 -10.47
N MET A 375 25.75 18.09 -10.97
CA MET A 375 25.77 18.72 -12.30
C MET A 375 26.44 20.10 -12.33
N ALA A 376 26.56 20.79 -11.19
CA ALA A 376 27.09 22.15 -11.15
C ALA A 376 28.53 22.26 -11.72
N PRO A 377 29.46 21.31 -11.45
CA PRO A 377 30.79 21.31 -12.06
C PRO A 377 30.79 21.11 -13.58
N LEU A 378 29.72 20.55 -14.16
CA LEU A 378 29.61 20.32 -15.60
C LEU A 378 29.20 21.58 -16.37
N LEU A 379 28.61 22.58 -15.69
CA LEU A 379 28.05 23.77 -16.34
C LEU A 379 29.10 24.57 -17.14
N PRO A 380 30.33 24.82 -16.64
CA PRO A 380 31.35 25.51 -17.42
C PRO A 380 31.76 24.71 -18.66
N ALA A 381 31.98 23.41 -18.52
CA ALA A 381 32.36 22.54 -19.63
C ALA A 381 31.24 22.48 -20.69
N LEU A 382 29.99 22.30 -20.27
CA LEU A 382 28.82 22.32 -21.16
C LEU A 382 28.70 23.65 -21.91
N THR A 383 28.88 24.78 -21.22
CA THR A 383 28.82 26.12 -21.85
C THR A 383 29.91 26.29 -22.89
N THR A 384 31.13 25.84 -22.59
CA THR A 384 32.24 25.85 -23.54
C THR A 384 31.96 24.95 -24.73
N THR A 385 31.53 23.71 -24.52
CA THR A 385 31.20 22.76 -25.60
C THR A 385 30.08 23.29 -26.48
N LEU A 386 29.00 23.87 -25.91
CA LEU A 386 27.92 24.45 -26.72
C LEU A 386 28.43 25.61 -27.57
N ARG A 387 29.27 26.49 -27.01
CA ARG A 387 29.91 27.57 -27.78
C ARG A 387 30.79 27.04 -28.90
N GLU A 388 31.61 26.03 -28.63
CA GLU A 388 32.46 25.40 -29.65
C GLU A 388 31.62 24.74 -30.76
N LEU A 389 30.52 24.09 -30.43
CA LEU A 389 29.60 23.50 -31.41
C LEU A 389 28.95 24.58 -32.29
N GLU A 390 28.59 25.72 -31.72
CA GLU A 390 28.04 26.88 -32.44
C GLU A 390 29.10 27.55 -33.34
N GLU A 391 30.28 27.85 -32.80
CA GLU A 391 31.39 28.47 -33.53
C GLU A 391 31.87 27.61 -34.71
N ASN A 392 31.87 26.29 -34.53
CA ASN A 392 32.23 25.35 -35.59
C ASN A 392 31.07 25.02 -36.54
N GLU A 393 29.92 25.69 -36.41
CA GLU A 393 28.68 25.47 -37.18
C GLU A 393 28.29 23.98 -37.25
N VAL A 394 28.51 23.21 -36.19
CA VAL A 394 28.41 21.74 -36.22
C VAL A 394 27.02 21.30 -36.67
N GLY A 395 25.96 21.91 -36.16
CA GLY A 395 24.59 21.60 -36.58
C GLY A 395 24.38 21.76 -38.10
N ARG A 396 24.83 22.90 -38.66
CA ARG A 396 24.74 23.15 -40.10
C ARG A 396 25.57 22.16 -40.91
N ARG A 397 26.77 21.83 -40.44
CA ARG A 397 27.70 20.92 -41.09
C ARG A 397 27.21 19.46 -41.06
N VAL A 398 26.57 19.03 -39.97
CA VAL A 398 25.86 17.74 -39.89
C VAL A 398 24.78 17.68 -40.97
N TRP A 399 23.91 18.69 -41.06
CA TRP A 399 22.88 18.76 -42.11
C TRP A 399 23.45 18.90 -43.53
N GLY A 400 24.67 19.41 -43.67
CA GLY A 400 25.44 19.44 -44.92
C GLY A 400 26.19 18.14 -45.24
N ASN A 401 26.01 17.08 -44.46
CA ASN A 401 26.73 15.80 -44.56
C ASN A 401 28.27 15.96 -44.55
N ASP A 402 28.80 16.90 -43.75
CA ASP A 402 30.24 17.18 -43.68
C ASP A 402 30.99 16.07 -42.92
N PRO A 403 31.74 15.18 -43.62
CA PRO A 403 32.39 14.02 -42.99
C PRO A 403 33.53 14.40 -42.04
N THR A 404 34.04 15.63 -42.14
CA THR A 404 35.19 16.10 -41.35
C THR A 404 34.87 16.28 -39.86
N LEU A 405 33.60 16.25 -39.47
CA LEU A 405 33.18 16.21 -38.07
C LEU A 405 33.48 14.87 -37.38
N TRP A 406 33.65 13.79 -38.16
CA TRP A 406 33.82 12.42 -37.63
C TRP A 406 35.16 11.79 -37.98
N THR A 407 35.75 12.13 -39.13
CA THR A 407 37.02 11.55 -39.56
C THR A 407 37.87 12.56 -40.31
N SER A 408 39.19 12.51 -40.09
CA SER A 408 40.19 13.21 -40.90
C SER A 408 40.80 12.31 -41.96
N ARG A 409 40.41 11.03 -42.02
CA ARG A 409 40.95 10.04 -42.94
C ARG A 409 40.17 10.02 -44.24
N SER A 410 40.88 10.12 -45.36
CA SER A 410 40.27 10.18 -46.69
C SER A 410 39.56 8.89 -47.10
N ASP A 411 39.97 7.73 -46.58
CA ASP A 411 39.36 6.43 -46.87
C ASP A 411 38.01 6.20 -46.18
N GLU A 412 37.69 6.97 -45.13
CA GLU A 412 36.45 6.84 -44.34
C GLU A 412 35.38 7.89 -44.73
N VAL A 413 35.74 8.91 -45.51
CA VAL A 413 34.86 10.04 -45.88
C VAL A 413 33.56 9.60 -46.55
N GLU A 414 33.63 8.66 -47.50
CA GLU A 414 32.46 8.21 -48.24
C GLU A 414 31.51 7.37 -47.38
N GLU A 415 32.07 6.57 -46.48
CA GLU A 415 31.28 5.79 -45.52
C GLU A 415 30.50 6.71 -44.56
N VAL A 416 31.15 7.76 -44.05
CA VAL A 416 30.48 8.74 -43.18
C VAL A 416 29.34 9.45 -43.92
N ARG A 417 29.54 9.85 -45.18
CA ARG A 417 28.47 10.47 -45.99
C ARG A 417 27.29 9.52 -46.20
N GLN A 418 27.54 8.24 -46.51
CA GLN A 418 26.47 7.25 -46.62
C GLN A 418 25.70 7.10 -45.31
N ARG A 419 26.41 7.02 -44.18
CA ARG A 419 25.80 6.91 -42.85
C ARG A 419 24.99 8.16 -42.44
N LEU A 420 25.21 9.31 -43.05
CA LEU A 420 24.43 10.54 -42.84
C LEU A 420 23.27 10.71 -43.83
N GLY A 421 23.17 9.85 -44.85
CA GLY A 421 22.13 9.95 -45.89
C GLY A 421 20.69 9.95 -45.35
N TRP A 422 20.46 9.40 -44.15
CA TRP A 422 19.16 9.42 -43.47
C TRP A 422 18.67 10.83 -43.12
N LEU A 423 19.55 11.82 -42.99
CA LEU A 423 19.16 13.19 -42.67
C LEU A 423 18.31 13.80 -43.79
N THR A 424 18.61 13.47 -45.05
CA THR A 424 17.89 14.00 -46.23
C THR A 424 16.75 13.12 -46.72
N LEU A 425 16.59 11.93 -46.12
CA LEU A 425 15.63 10.91 -46.55
C LEU A 425 14.19 11.43 -46.58
N PRO A 426 13.69 12.22 -45.60
CA PRO A 426 12.35 12.80 -45.66
C PRO A 426 12.13 13.70 -46.88
N GLN A 427 13.10 14.55 -47.26
CA GLN A 427 13.00 15.42 -48.44
C GLN A 427 13.06 14.62 -49.75
N THR A 428 13.93 13.61 -49.82
CA THR A 428 14.05 12.74 -51.00
C THR A 428 12.79 11.91 -51.21
N MET A 429 12.20 11.38 -50.13
CA MET A 429 10.94 10.63 -50.20
C MET A 429 9.76 11.52 -50.61
N LEU A 430 9.71 12.78 -50.17
CA LEU A 430 8.69 13.74 -50.60
C LEU A 430 8.69 13.97 -52.11
N THR A 431 9.85 13.89 -52.78
CA THR A 431 9.92 14.01 -54.24
C THR A 431 9.46 12.76 -55.00
N GLU A 432 9.39 11.60 -54.34
CA GLU A 432 8.91 10.34 -54.95
C GLU A 432 7.42 10.08 -54.70
N ILE A 433 6.81 10.78 -53.74
CA ILE A 433 5.36 10.82 -53.58
C ILE A 433 4.79 11.78 -54.64
N LYS A 434 4.48 11.24 -55.81
CA LYS A 434 3.64 11.89 -56.84
C LYS A 434 2.20 11.39 -56.78
#